data_AF-A0A968LFS3-F1
#
_entry.id   AF-A0A968LFS3-F1
#
_cell.length_a   1.000
_cell.length_b   1.000
_cell.length_c   1.000
_cell.angle_alpha   90.00
_cell.angle_beta   90.00
_cell.angle_gamma   90.00
#
_symmetry.space_group_name_H-M   'P 1'
#
loop_
_entity.id
_entity.type
_entity.pdbx_description
1 polymer ?
#
loop_
_entity_poly.entity_id
_entity_poly.type
_entity_poly.pdbx_seq_one_letter_code
_entity_poly.pdbx_strand_id
1 'polypeptide(L)'
;MTAVLASGCTASTKKQAEQLDSRISELEREEARRQAKLTQLDTQIGEAERKLAQAQEQARRASCKAERVAAEAALAQQEATCGVQLAQFEACVARNESHTSKGTAVGCGLGILAGIVSGGALAPLALAGCAGGYAAGKMSEGECGRAPTCHVDLPERQRIVRTRVERLLACEQGLSNDNRTRQPARGRPGARR
;
A
#
# COMPACT_ATOMS: atom_id res chain seq x y z
N MET A 1 -38.01 47.51 -86.51
CA MET A 1 -38.69 46.36 -85.87
C MET A 1 -37.67 45.61 -85.04
N THR A 2 -37.61 45.82 -83.72
CA THR A 2 -36.99 44.92 -82.72
C THR A 2 -37.06 45.61 -81.35
N ALA A 3 -38.21 45.47 -80.68
CA ALA A 3 -38.40 45.94 -79.31
C ALA A 3 -39.38 45.01 -78.59
N VAL A 4 -39.04 43.74 -78.48
CA VAL A 4 -39.71 42.79 -77.58
C VAL A 4 -38.62 41.79 -77.19
N LEU A 5 -38.31 41.70 -75.89
CA LEU A 5 -37.76 40.51 -75.18
C LEU A 5 -37.18 40.81 -73.78
N ALA A 6 -37.12 42.06 -73.30
CA ALA A 6 -36.47 42.37 -72.01
C ALA A 6 -37.33 42.15 -70.75
N SER A 7 -38.65 41.98 -70.87
CA SER A 7 -39.58 42.00 -69.71
C SER A 7 -39.83 40.63 -69.06
N GLY A 8 -39.35 39.52 -69.65
CA GLY A 8 -39.53 38.16 -69.11
C GLY A 8 -38.45 37.73 -68.10
N CYS A 9 -37.23 38.27 -68.21
CA CYS A 9 -36.10 37.82 -67.38
C CYS A 9 -36.13 38.35 -65.94
N THR A 10 -36.73 39.52 -65.69
CA THR A 10 -36.73 40.18 -64.37
C THR A 10 -37.67 39.51 -63.37
N ALA A 11 -38.78 38.93 -63.82
CA ALA A 11 -39.72 38.21 -62.95
C ALA A 11 -39.17 36.84 -62.51
N SER A 12 -38.44 36.15 -63.39
CA SER A 12 -37.82 34.85 -63.09
C SER A 12 -36.64 34.99 -62.13
N THR A 13 -35.80 36.02 -62.30
CA THR A 13 -34.67 36.28 -61.39
C THR A 13 -35.14 36.74 -60.01
N LYS A 14 -36.24 37.50 -59.91
CA LYS A 14 -36.82 37.91 -58.63
C LYS A 14 -37.30 36.72 -57.80
N LYS A 15 -38.01 35.76 -58.41
CA LYS A 15 -38.43 34.53 -57.73
C LYS A 15 -37.25 33.67 -57.28
N GLN A 16 -36.21 33.59 -58.10
CA GLN A 16 -34.98 32.87 -57.72
C GLN A 16 -34.26 33.55 -56.55
N ALA A 17 -34.21 34.88 -56.52
CA ALA A 17 -33.64 35.64 -55.41
C ALA A 17 -34.41 35.42 -54.09
N GLU A 18 -35.75 35.47 -54.12
CA GLU A 18 -36.59 35.18 -52.95
C GLU A 18 -36.41 33.73 -52.46
N GLN A 19 -36.26 32.77 -53.38
CA GLN A 19 -36.00 31.37 -53.03
C GLN A 19 -34.60 31.18 -52.40
N LEU A 20 -33.57 31.84 -52.95
CA LEU A 20 -32.22 31.82 -52.38
C LEU A 20 -32.19 32.45 -50.98
N ASP A 21 -32.86 33.59 -50.79
CA ASP A 21 -32.93 34.28 -49.50
C ASP A 21 -33.61 33.41 -48.43
N SER A 22 -34.70 32.71 -48.81
CA SER A 22 -35.35 31.74 -47.92
C SER A 22 -34.41 30.61 -47.49
N ARG A 23 -33.62 30.05 -48.41
CA ARG A 23 -32.64 28.98 -48.14
C ARG A 23 -31.48 29.48 -47.29
N ILE A 24 -31.00 30.71 -47.51
CA ILE A 24 -29.96 31.32 -46.70
C ILE A 24 -30.47 31.47 -45.26
N SER A 25 -31.66 32.03 -45.08
CA SER A 25 -32.25 32.21 -43.74
C SER A 25 -32.49 30.88 -43.01
N GLU A 26 -32.81 29.81 -43.74
CA GLU A 26 -32.95 28.47 -43.17
C GLU A 26 -31.60 27.89 -42.74
N LEU A 27 -30.57 28.00 -43.58
CA LEU A 27 -29.21 27.56 -43.28
C LEU A 27 -28.62 28.33 -42.09
N GLU A 28 -28.82 29.64 -42.00
CA GLU A 28 -28.38 30.45 -40.86
C GLU A 28 -29.03 29.99 -39.55
N ARG A 29 -30.32 29.64 -39.58
CA ARG A 29 -31.02 29.07 -38.40
C ARG A 29 -30.48 27.69 -38.05
N GLU A 30 -30.16 26.86 -39.04
CA GLU A 30 -29.53 25.56 -38.79
C GLU A 30 -28.14 25.71 -38.18
N GLU A 31 -27.30 26.61 -38.71
CA GLU A 31 -25.97 26.88 -38.18
C GLU A 31 -26.04 27.41 -36.75
N ALA A 32 -26.96 28.35 -36.47
CA ALA A 32 -27.19 28.84 -35.11
C ALA A 32 -27.59 27.70 -34.14
N ARG A 33 -28.46 26.78 -34.57
CA ARG A 33 -28.85 25.59 -33.78
C ARG A 33 -27.68 24.63 -33.57
N ARG A 34 -26.88 24.38 -34.59
CA ARG A 34 -25.68 23.52 -34.50
C ARG A 34 -24.65 24.12 -33.57
N GLN A 35 -24.40 25.42 -33.68
CA GLN A 35 -23.45 26.13 -32.83
C GLN A 35 -23.89 26.10 -31.36
N ALA A 36 -25.18 26.36 -31.07
CA ALA A 36 -25.73 26.25 -29.73
C ALA A 36 -25.57 24.82 -29.16
N LYS A 37 -25.81 23.79 -29.98
CA LYS A 37 -25.63 22.39 -29.59
C LYS A 37 -24.15 22.05 -29.32
N LEU A 38 -23.22 22.55 -30.13
CA LEU A 38 -21.79 22.36 -29.91
C LEU A 38 -21.33 22.99 -28.60
N THR A 39 -21.73 24.23 -28.32
CA THR A 39 -21.42 24.88 -27.04
C THR A 39 -22.02 24.13 -25.84
N GLN A 40 -23.23 23.60 -25.98
CA GLN A 40 -23.83 22.75 -24.95
C GLN A 40 -23.04 21.44 -24.75
N LEU A 41 -22.55 20.81 -25.81
CA LEU A 41 -21.73 19.60 -25.69
C LEU A 41 -20.36 19.90 -25.06
N ASP A 42 -19.71 20.99 -25.46
CA ASP A 42 -18.41 21.39 -24.89
C ASP A 42 -18.50 21.65 -23.38
N THR A 43 -19.58 22.29 -22.94
CA THR A 43 -19.83 22.49 -21.49
C THR A 43 -20.06 21.18 -20.75
N GLN A 44 -20.86 20.26 -21.33
CA GLN A 44 -21.07 18.92 -20.75
C GLN A 44 -19.77 18.10 -20.69
N ILE A 45 -18.94 18.16 -21.73
CA ILE A 45 -17.63 17.50 -21.78
C ILE A 45 -16.73 18.06 -20.67
N GLY A 46 -16.63 19.39 -20.55
CA GLY A 46 -15.82 20.02 -19.51
C GLY A 46 -16.28 19.65 -18.09
N GLU A 47 -17.59 19.53 -17.86
CA GLU A 47 -18.12 19.05 -16.58
C GLU A 47 -17.81 17.57 -16.33
N ALA A 48 -17.94 16.72 -17.35
CA ALA A 48 -17.64 15.30 -17.26
C ALA A 48 -16.14 15.07 -16.99
N GLU A 49 -15.26 15.81 -17.64
CA GLU A 49 -13.81 15.77 -17.41
C GLU A 49 -13.45 16.17 -15.98
N ARG A 50 -14.08 17.23 -15.44
CA ARG A 50 -13.89 17.63 -14.03
C ARG A 50 -14.33 16.55 -13.06
N LYS A 51 -15.49 15.93 -13.29
CA LYS A 51 -15.98 14.81 -12.47
C LYS A 51 -15.06 13.61 -12.54
N LEU A 52 -14.55 13.30 -13.73
CA LEU A 52 -13.60 12.21 -13.94
C LEU A 52 -12.27 12.46 -13.23
N ALA A 53 -11.73 13.68 -13.31
CA ALA A 53 -10.53 14.06 -12.57
C ALA A 53 -10.73 13.94 -11.04
N GLN A 54 -11.87 14.39 -10.53
CA GLN A 54 -12.21 14.23 -9.11
C GLN A 54 -12.33 12.76 -8.69
N ALA A 55 -12.99 11.93 -9.51
CA ALA A 55 -13.12 10.50 -9.25
C ALA A 55 -11.76 9.78 -9.27
N GLN A 56 -10.87 10.14 -10.21
CA GLN A 56 -9.52 9.60 -10.26
C GLN A 56 -8.71 9.98 -9.02
N GLU A 57 -8.80 11.21 -8.55
CA GLU A 57 -8.11 11.63 -7.32
C GLU A 57 -8.67 10.92 -6.08
N GLN A 58 -9.98 10.71 -5.99
CA GLN A 58 -10.57 9.91 -4.92
C GLN A 58 -10.11 8.45 -4.99
N ALA A 59 -10.05 7.85 -6.17
CA ALA A 59 -9.57 6.49 -6.37
C ALA A 59 -8.09 6.34 -5.95
N ARG A 60 -7.24 7.32 -6.28
CA ARG A 60 -5.83 7.35 -5.85
C ARG A 60 -5.69 7.44 -4.34
N ARG A 61 -6.48 8.28 -3.67
CA ARG A 61 -6.47 8.36 -2.20
C ARG A 61 -6.93 7.05 -1.57
N ALA A 62 -7.98 6.45 -2.12
CA ALA A 62 -8.47 5.16 -1.67
C ALA A 62 -7.43 4.04 -1.83
N SER A 63 -6.70 4.01 -2.96
CA SER A 63 -5.62 3.03 -3.15
C SER A 63 -4.47 3.24 -2.17
N CYS A 64 -4.04 4.48 -1.92
CA CYS A 64 -3.00 4.78 -0.94
C CYS A 64 -3.42 4.39 0.49
N LYS A 65 -4.68 4.62 0.85
CA LYS A 65 -5.23 4.16 2.13
C LYS A 65 -5.25 2.64 2.24
N ALA A 66 -5.67 1.93 1.19
CA ALA A 66 -5.68 0.48 1.17
C ALA A 66 -4.27 -0.11 1.32
N GLU A 67 -3.27 0.44 0.62
CA GLU A 67 -1.88 0.03 0.75
C GLU A 67 -1.32 0.29 2.16
N ARG A 68 -1.71 1.38 2.80
CA ARG A 68 -1.28 1.69 4.17
C ARG A 68 -1.78 0.63 5.15
N VAL A 69 -3.07 0.35 5.12
CA VAL A 69 -3.69 -0.66 5.97
C VAL A 69 -3.10 -2.05 5.70
N ALA A 70 -2.81 -2.38 4.43
CA ALA A 70 -2.15 -3.64 4.09
C ALA A 70 -0.72 -3.73 4.66
N ALA A 71 0.05 -2.64 4.62
CA ALA A 71 1.40 -2.61 5.18
C ALA A 71 1.39 -2.74 6.72
N GLU A 72 0.46 -2.07 7.39
CA GLU A 72 0.26 -2.19 8.85
C GLU A 72 -0.17 -3.61 9.24
N ALA A 73 -1.12 -4.20 8.51
CA ALA A 73 -1.58 -5.56 8.74
C ALA A 73 -0.46 -6.59 8.55
N ALA A 74 0.40 -6.42 7.53
CA ALA A 74 1.54 -7.29 7.30
C ALA A 74 2.56 -7.23 8.46
N LEU A 75 2.76 -6.06 9.07
CA LEU A 75 3.63 -5.91 10.24
C LEU A 75 3.03 -6.61 11.47
N ALA A 76 1.75 -6.39 11.74
CA ALA A 76 1.05 -7.05 12.83
C ALA A 76 1.07 -8.58 12.69
N GLN A 77 0.90 -9.10 11.47
CA GLN A 77 1.01 -10.53 11.19
C GLN A 77 2.42 -11.05 11.50
N GLN A 78 3.48 -10.31 11.11
CA GLN A 78 4.85 -10.71 11.41
C GLN A 78 5.13 -10.73 12.92
N GLU A 79 4.69 -9.71 13.65
CA GLU A 79 4.80 -9.65 15.11
C GLU A 79 4.09 -10.84 15.78
N ALA A 80 2.86 -11.15 15.34
CA ALA A 80 2.13 -12.31 15.84
C ALA A 80 2.85 -13.63 15.55
N THR A 81 3.37 -13.83 14.33
CA THR A 81 4.12 -15.04 13.99
C THR A 81 5.41 -15.18 14.78
N CYS A 82 6.14 -14.08 15.00
CA CYS A 82 7.34 -14.07 15.83
C CYS A 82 7.01 -14.38 17.30
N GLY A 83 5.94 -13.80 17.84
CA GLY A 83 5.48 -14.08 19.20
C GLY A 83 5.12 -15.55 19.41
N VAL A 84 4.48 -16.19 18.43
CA VAL A 84 4.20 -17.64 18.50
C VAL A 84 5.48 -18.46 18.50
N GLN A 85 6.46 -18.14 17.64
CA GLN A 85 7.74 -18.85 17.62
C GLN A 85 8.51 -18.69 18.92
N LEU A 86 8.52 -17.48 19.50
CA LEU A 86 9.16 -17.22 20.77
C LEU A 86 8.50 -18.01 21.91
N ALA A 87 7.16 -18.00 21.98
CA ALA A 87 6.42 -18.77 22.97
C ALA A 87 6.66 -20.28 22.84
N GLN A 88 6.78 -20.81 21.62
CA GLN A 88 7.13 -22.21 21.40
C GLN A 88 8.55 -22.54 21.87
N PHE A 89 9.50 -21.64 21.61
CA PHE A 89 10.88 -21.77 22.07
C PHE A 89 10.95 -21.74 23.60
N GLU A 90 10.31 -20.75 24.25
CA GLU A 90 10.26 -20.66 25.72
C GLU A 90 9.56 -21.87 26.35
N ALA A 91 8.48 -22.36 25.75
CA ALA A 91 7.81 -23.57 26.21
C ALA A 91 8.70 -24.82 26.09
N CYS A 92 9.53 -24.91 25.05
CA CYS A 92 10.52 -25.98 24.90
C CYS A 92 11.60 -25.88 25.99
N VAL A 93 12.17 -24.69 26.19
CA VAL A 93 13.18 -24.44 27.22
C VAL A 93 12.62 -24.79 28.60
N ALA A 94 11.41 -24.33 28.94
CA ALA A 94 10.76 -24.64 30.21
C ALA A 94 10.49 -26.14 30.39
N ARG A 95 10.11 -26.87 29.33
CA ARG A 95 9.97 -28.34 29.38
C ARG A 95 11.31 -29.01 29.63
N ASN A 96 12.37 -28.61 28.94
CA ASN A 96 13.70 -29.19 29.13
C ASN A 96 14.27 -28.89 30.53
N GLU A 97 14.01 -27.70 31.06
CA GLU A 97 14.31 -27.35 32.45
C GLU A 97 13.47 -28.18 33.44
N SER A 98 12.21 -28.51 33.13
CA SER A 98 11.39 -29.38 33.97
C SER A 98 11.91 -30.83 34.02
N HIS A 99 12.51 -31.31 32.93
CA HIS A 99 13.12 -32.64 32.85
C HIS A 99 14.48 -32.69 33.57
N THR A 100 15.30 -31.64 33.44
CA THR A 100 16.56 -31.53 34.19
C THR A 100 16.32 -31.27 35.67
N SER A 101 15.35 -30.43 36.04
CA SER A 101 14.99 -30.13 37.45
C SER A 101 14.39 -31.30 38.21
N LYS A 102 13.74 -32.28 37.57
CA LYS A 102 13.43 -33.55 38.25
C LYS A 102 14.70 -34.32 38.63
N GLY A 103 15.78 -34.20 37.84
CA GLY A 103 17.11 -34.71 38.18
C GLY A 103 17.81 -33.88 39.25
N THR A 104 17.71 -32.54 39.20
CA THR A 104 18.38 -31.62 40.15
C THR A 104 17.65 -31.48 41.48
N ALA A 105 16.32 -31.53 41.52
CA ALA A 105 15.53 -31.51 42.76
C ALA A 105 15.67 -32.85 43.51
N VAL A 106 15.69 -33.97 42.78
CA VAL A 106 16.06 -35.27 43.35
C VAL A 106 17.54 -35.27 43.75
N GLY A 107 18.44 -34.65 42.99
CA GLY A 107 19.87 -34.55 43.27
C GLY A 107 20.25 -33.67 44.47
N CYS A 108 19.76 -32.42 44.54
CA CYS A 108 19.95 -31.55 45.70
C CYS A 108 19.13 -32.09 46.90
N GLY A 109 17.95 -32.71 46.69
CA GLY A 109 17.18 -33.36 47.74
C GLY A 109 17.89 -34.58 48.35
N LEU A 110 18.43 -35.48 47.53
CA LEU A 110 19.27 -36.60 47.97
C LEU A 110 20.60 -36.10 48.57
N GLY A 111 21.20 -35.03 48.04
CA GLY A 111 22.42 -34.44 48.57
C GLY A 111 22.23 -33.84 49.96
N ILE A 112 21.11 -33.14 50.19
CA ILE A 112 20.74 -32.61 51.50
C ILE A 112 20.43 -33.76 52.47
N LEU A 113 19.64 -34.77 52.05
CA LEU A 113 19.36 -35.96 52.86
C LEU A 113 20.64 -36.73 53.22
N ALA A 114 21.54 -36.93 52.26
CA ALA A 114 22.83 -37.59 52.49
C ALA A 114 23.72 -36.78 53.44
N GLY A 115 23.74 -35.45 53.31
CA GLY A 115 24.50 -34.56 54.20
C GLY A 115 23.97 -34.54 55.64
N ILE A 116 22.65 -34.66 55.83
CA ILE A 116 22.01 -34.78 57.15
C ILE A 116 22.32 -36.15 57.78
N VAL A 117 22.21 -37.24 57.03
CA VAL A 117 22.47 -38.60 57.53
C VAL A 117 23.96 -38.84 57.81
N SER A 118 24.87 -38.18 57.09
CA SER A 118 26.32 -38.34 57.27
C SER A 118 26.95 -37.38 58.30
N GLY A 119 26.15 -36.62 59.06
CA GLY A 119 26.67 -35.69 60.08
C GLY A 119 27.60 -34.59 59.55
N GLY A 120 27.37 -34.11 58.31
CA GLY A 120 28.10 -32.95 57.77
C GLY A 120 29.42 -33.23 57.05
N ALA A 121 29.95 -34.45 57.04
CA ALA A 121 31.23 -34.78 56.37
C ALA A 121 31.18 -34.68 54.83
N LEU A 122 29.99 -34.65 54.22
CA LEU A 122 29.79 -34.62 52.76
C LEU A 122 29.27 -33.26 52.23
N ALA A 123 29.32 -32.20 53.04
CA ALA A 123 28.89 -30.85 52.64
C ALA A 123 29.49 -30.32 51.31
N PRO A 124 30.75 -30.62 50.94
CA PRO A 124 31.32 -30.16 49.66
C PRO A 124 30.66 -30.82 48.43
N LEU A 125 30.19 -32.06 48.55
CA LEU A 125 29.52 -32.79 47.47
C LEU A 125 28.08 -32.31 47.26
N ALA A 126 27.41 -31.84 48.32
CA ALA A 126 26.09 -31.22 48.21
C ALA A 126 26.13 -29.90 47.42
N LEU A 127 27.20 -29.11 47.57
CA LEU A 127 27.42 -27.88 46.78
C LEU A 127 27.78 -28.20 45.32
N ALA A 128 28.57 -29.25 45.07
CA ALA A 128 28.88 -29.70 43.70
C ALA A 128 27.63 -30.19 42.95
N GLY A 129 26.68 -30.82 43.65
CA GLY A 129 25.40 -31.27 43.07
C GLY A 129 24.53 -30.12 42.56
N CYS A 130 24.51 -28.97 43.24
CA CYS A 130 23.74 -27.81 42.79
C CYS A 130 24.50 -26.95 41.75
N ALA A 131 25.85 -26.99 41.71
CA ALA A 131 26.64 -26.36 40.65
C ALA A 131 26.56 -27.10 39.29
N GLY A 132 26.33 -28.42 39.29
CA GLY A 132 26.15 -29.22 38.07
C GLY A 132 24.91 -28.83 37.22
N GLY A 133 23.89 -28.22 37.84
CA GLY A 133 22.71 -27.72 37.14
C GLY A 133 22.99 -26.58 36.16
N TYR A 134 24.02 -25.77 36.43
CA TYR A 134 24.42 -24.66 35.53
C TYR A 134 25.07 -25.15 34.23
N ALA A 135 25.72 -26.32 34.24
CA ALA A 135 26.33 -26.90 33.03
C ALA A 135 25.30 -27.60 32.12
N ALA A 136 24.20 -28.10 32.69
CA ALA A 136 23.11 -28.73 31.94
C ALA A 136 22.31 -27.74 31.08
N GLY A 137 22.36 -26.44 31.38
CA GLY A 137 21.78 -25.38 30.54
C GLY A 137 22.36 -25.30 29.13
N LYS A 138 23.54 -25.89 28.87
CA LYS A 138 24.10 -25.99 27.50
C LYS A 138 23.52 -27.15 26.67
N MET A 139 22.76 -28.07 27.26
CA MET A 139 22.08 -29.13 26.50
C MET A 139 20.75 -28.68 25.89
N SER A 140 20.15 -27.58 26.37
CA SER A 140 18.88 -27.08 25.82
C SER A 140 19.03 -26.48 24.41
N GLU A 141 20.19 -25.94 24.05
CA GLU A 141 20.48 -25.47 22.68
C GLU A 141 20.46 -26.61 21.64
N GLY A 142 20.78 -27.84 22.04
CA GLY A 142 20.80 -28.99 21.14
C GLY A 142 19.41 -29.54 20.80
N GLU A 143 18.45 -29.45 21.72
CA GLU A 143 17.11 -30.02 21.56
C GLU A 143 16.05 -28.98 21.17
N CYS A 144 16.11 -27.76 21.73
CA CYS A 144 15.17 -26.68 21.40
C CYS A 144 15.63 -25.83 20.21
N GLY A 145 16.83 -26.08 19.68
CA GLY A 145 17.44 -25.31 18.59
C GLY A 145 17.87 -23.91 19.02
N ARG A 146 18.22 -23.07 18.03
CA ARG A 146 18.57 -21.66 18.29
C ARG A 146 17.31 -20.83 18.50
N ALA A 147 17.39 -19.83 19.38
CA ALA A 147 16.34 -18.83 19.56
C ALA A 147 15.99 -18.17 18.21
N PRO A 148 14.70 -17.93 17.94
CA PRO A 148 14.27 -17.35 16.68
C PRO A 148 14.86 -15.94 16.51
N THR A 149 15.49 -15.68 15.35
CA THR A 149 16.14 -14.39 15.05
C THR A 149 15.14 -13.26 14.82
N CYS A 150 13.85 -13.57 14.72
CA CYS A 150 12.79 -12.61 14.44
C CYS A 150 12.73 -11.46 15.46
N HIS A 151 13.20 -11.65 16.70
CA HIS A 151 13.23 -10.60 17.70
C HIS A 151 14.29 -9.51 17.43
N VAL A 152 15.41 -9.86 16.77
CA VAL A 152 16.52 -8.95 16.49
C VAL A 152 16.21 -8.04 15.29
N ASP A 153 15.50 -8.57 14.29
CA ASP A 153 15.20 -7.85 13.04
C ASP A 153 13.93 -6.97 13.11
N LEU A 154 13.08 -7.17 14.12
CA LEU A 154 11.83 -6.43 14.33
C LEU A 154 12.00 -4.89 14.31
N PRO A 155 12.95 -4.28 15.03
CA PRO A 155 13.11 -2.82 15.03
C PRO A 155 13.52 -2.25 13.67
N GLU A 156 14.31 -2.99 12.89
CA GLU A 156 14.70 -2.56 11.53
C GLU A 156 13.51 -2.64 10.57
N ARG A 157 12.75 -3.73 10.62
CA ARG A 157 11.51 -3.88 9.82
C ARG A 157 10.47 -2.83 10.19
N GLN A 158 10.29 -2.52 11.47
CA GLN A 158 9.41 -1.46 11.92
C GLN A 158 9.82 -0.10 11.35
N ARG A 159 11.12 0.23 11.28
CA ARG A 159 11.59 1.48 10.65
C ARG A 159 11.24 1.56 9.17
N ILE A 160 11.44 0.47 8.43
CA ILE A 160 11.12 0.41 6.99
C ILE A 160 9.61 0.58 6.77
N VAL A 161 8.78 -0.14 7.53
CA VAL A 161 7.32 -0.04 7.42
C VAL A 161 6.85 1.36 7.82
N ARG A 162 7.38 1.95 8.89
CA ARG A 162 7.06 3.32 9.31
C ARG A 162 7.35 4.33 8.19
N THR A 163 8.51 4.22 7.56
CA THR A 163 8.89 5.09 6.42
C THR A 163 7.92 4.92 5.24
N ARG A 164 7.46 3.69 4.98
CA ARG A 164 6.45 3.42 3.94
C ARG A 164 5.09 4.00 4.31
N VAL A 165 4.64 3.84 5.55
CA VAL A 165 3.39 4.40 6.08
C VAL A 165 3.39 5.92 5.98
N GLU A 166 4.50 6.58 6.32
CA GLU A 166 4.65 8.04 6.19
C GLU A 166 4.50 8.52 4.73
N ARG A 167 5.08 7.78 3.76
CA ARG A 167 4.88 8.09 2.33
C ARG A 167 3.43 7.88 1.88
N LEU A 168 2.76 6.85 2.37
CA LEU A 168 1.36 6.57 2.04
C LEU A 168 0.40 7.59 2.68
N LEU A 169 0.73 8.09 3.88
CA LEU A 169 0.04 9.21 4.52
C LEU A 169 0.18 10.50 3.69
N ALA A 170 1.37 10.81 3.18
CA ALA A 170 1.56 11.95 2.29
C ALA A 170 0.75 11.82 1.00
N CYS A 171 0.66 10.61 0.42
CA CYS A 171 -0.21 10.33 -0.72
C CYS A 171 -1.70 10.58 -0.40
N GLU A 172 -2.20 10.11 0.75
CA GLU A 172 -3.60 10.31 1.15
C GLU A 172 -3.96 11.80 1.31
N GLN A 173 -3.01 12.59 1.83
CA GLN A 173 -3.16 14.03 1.98
C GLN A 173 -3.08 14.80 0.64
N GLY A 174 -2.76 14.13 -0.47
CA GLY A 174 -2.52 14.78 -1.75
C GLY A 174 -1.28 15.67 -1.73
N LEU A 175 -0.41 15.51 -0.72
CA LEU A 175 0.92 16.10 -0.67
C LEU A 175 1.79 15.27 -1.61
N SER A 176 1.57 15.46 -2.90
CA SER A 176 2.33 14.74 -3.90
C SER A 176 3.81 15.13 -3.76
N ASN A 177 4.63 14.16 -3.38
CA ASN A 177 6.09 14.21 -3.53
C ASN A 177 6.50 14.06 -5.01
N ASP A 178 5.60 14.33 -5.97
CA ASP A 178 5.89 14.45 -7.41
C ASP A 178 6.73 15.69 -7.72
N ASN A 179 7.92 15.77 -7.14
CA ASN A 179 9.00 16.54 -7.73
C ASN A 179 9.79 15.71 -8.78
N ARG A 180 9.32 14.49 -9.11
CA ARG A 180 9.99 13.59 -10.07
C ARG A 180 9.30 13.41 -11.43
N THR A 181 8.10 13.94 -11.64
CA THR A 181 7.29 13.58 -12.83
C THR A 181 6.92 14.75 -13.74
N ARG A 182 7.57 15.91 -13.56
CA ARG A 182 7.72 16.91 -14.63
C ARG A 182 9.07 16.73 -15.33
N GLN A 183 9.28 15.58 -15.97
CA GLN A 183 10.11 15.62 -17.17
C GLN A 183 9.26 16.30 -18.24
N PRO A 184 9.62 17.50 -18.73
CA PRO A 184 8.92 18.08 -19.87
C PRO A 184 9.06 17.08 -21.01
N ALA A 185 7.93 16.75 -21.64
CA ALA A 185 7.89 15.95 -22.85
C ALA A 185 8.96 16.50 -23.81
N ARG A 186 10.03 15.73 -24.04
CA ARG A 186 11.05 16.06 -25.03
C ARG A 186 10.32 16.33 -26.34
N GLY A 187 10.33 17.59 -26.77
CA GLY A 187 9.71 18.02 -28.01
C GLY A 187 10.19 17.13 -29.15
N ARG A 188 9.22 16.60 -29.91
CA ARG A 188 9.49 16.02 -31.23
C ARG A 188 10.24 17.05 -32.07
N PRO A 189 11.45 16.78 -32.58
CA PRO A 189 12.05 17.62 -33.60
C PRO A 189 11.23 17.46 -34.88
N GLY A 190 10.38 18.46 -35.15
CA GLY A 190 9.65 18.57 -36.39
C GLY A 190 10.63 18.82 -37.54
N ALA A 191 10.60 17.89 -38.50
CA ALA A 191 11.35 17.93 -39.74
C ALA A 191 11.11 19.24 -40.50
N ARG A 192 12.18 19.95 -40.84
CA ARG A 192 12.17 20.98 -41.88
C ARG A 192 12.11 20.27 -43.24
N ARG A 193 11.13 20.64 -44.06
CA ARG A 193 11.20 20.54 -45.52
C ARG A 193 11.47 21.93 -46.07
#